data_AF-A0A1G0C658-F1
#
_entry.id   AF-A0A1G0C658-F1
#
_cell.length_a   1.000
_cell.length_b   1.000
_cell.length_c   1.000
_cell.angle_alpha   90.00
_cell.angle_beta   90.00
_cell.angle_gamma   90.00
#
_symmetry.space_group_name_H-M   'P 1'
#
loop_
_entity.id
_entity.type
_entity.pdbx_description
1 polymer ?
#
loop_
_entity_poly.entity_id
_entity_poly.type
_entity_poly.pdbx_seq_one_letter_code
_entity_poly.pdbx_strand_id
1 'polypeptide(L)'
;MEFCLNIVDIFYGINYRLKKDNTWQVCTDPKIVRETDFTTKDKQQIFDLQTSNRELTINGKVYIVNSTAGDGISMDKDLCYAVYGFYDQYPSSPDIQQLKAVLLNGNDQIHNTLILRTDSKFYLEPIESFPRKLMNPEIVVQFEGFHAENGFINKGMNESDFTLNLETYFRTGMSYWKSLLLNKYIHEKSDYPEGEGIDELLDIYDALAIIKNNWGK
;
A
#
# COMPACT_ATOMS: atom_id res chain seq x y z
N MET A 1 4.53 -6.92 12.16
CA MET A 1 5.20 -6.47 10.94
C MET A 1 6.14 -5.34 11.31
N GLU A 2 7.35 -5.34 10.77
CA GLU A 2 8.30 -4.23 10.86
C GLU A 2 8.26 -3.40 9.58
N PHE A 3 8.52 -2.11 9.72
CA PHE A 3 8.52 -1.14 8.63
C PHE A 3 9.92 -0.58 8.41
N CYS A 4 10.26 -0.40 7.14
CA CYS A 4 11.42 0.35 6.71
C CYS A 4 10.99 1.52 5.83
N LEU A 5 11.70 2.64 5.92
CA LEU A 5 11.47 3.80 5.08
C LEU A 5 12.57 3.92 4.02
N ASN A 6 12.14 4.05 2.78
CA ASN A 6 12.98 4.40 1.65
C ASN A 6 12.59 5.75 1.08
N ILE A 7 13.52 6.29 0.31
CA ILE A 7 13.31 7.36 -0.63
C ILE A 7 13.77 6.88 -1.99
N VAL A 8 13.00 7.19 -3.02
CA VAL A 8 13.18 6.72 -4.38
C VAL A 8 13.34 7.91 -5.30
N ASP A 9 14.41 7.87 -6.06
CA ASP A 9 14.53 8.65 -7.27
C ASP A 9 13.80 7.90 -8.39
N ILE A 10 12.58 8.34 -8.70
CA ILE A 10 11.70 7.64 -9.65
C ILE A 10 12.20 7.72 -11.10
N PHE A 11 13.08 8.67 -11.43
CA PHE A 11 13.58 8.85 -12.79
C PHE A 11 14.80 7.96 -13.07
N TYR A 12 15.63 7.73 -12.04
CA TYR A 12 16.82 6.89 -12.16
C TYR A 12 16.66 5.51 -11.51
N GLY A 13 15.52 5.24 -10.85
CA GLY A 13 15.26 3.98 -10.16
C GLY A 13 16.15 3.74 -8.93
N ILE A 14 16.78 4.80 -8.41
CA ILE A 14 17.71 4.70 -7.28
C ILE A 14 16.93 4.72 -5.98
N ASN A 15 17.13 3.71 -5.14
CA ASN A 15 16.55 3.63 -3.81
C ASN A 15 17.59 4.04 -2.76
N TYR A 16 17.16 4.81 -1.77
CA TYR A 16 17.91 5.13 -0.57
C TYR A 16 17.15 4.60 0.64
N ARG A 17 17.82 3.84 1.51
CA ARG A 17 17.25 3.29 2.75
C ARG A 17 17.75 4.08 3.94
N LEU A 18 16.84 4.44 4.84
CA LEU A 18 17.16 5.04 6.13
C LEU A 18 17.89 4.03 7.03
N LYS A 19 18.99 4.46 7.63
CA LYS A 19 19.82 3.67 8.54
C LYS A 19 19.54 4.01 10.00
N LYS A 20 19.94 3.13 10.93
CA LYS A 20 19.77 3.32 12.39
C LYS A 20 20.46 4.58 12.93
N ASP A 21 21.47 5.09 12.24
CA ASP A 21 22.18 6.33 12.57
C ASP A 21 21.53 7.59 11.93
N ASN A 22 20.32 7.45 11.38
CA ASN A 22 19.57 8.47 10.64
C ASN A 22 20.23 8.95 9.34
N THR A 23 21.19 8.20 8.79
CA THR A 23 21.73 8.49 7.45
C THR A 23 20.96 7.78 6.35
N TRP A 24 21.02 8.32 5.13
CA TRP A 24 20.44 7.72 3.94
C TRP A 24 21.54 7.09 3.09
N GLN A 25 21.39 5.81 2.75
CA GLN A 25 22.37 5.11 1.92
C GLN A 25 21.69 4.40 0.76
N VAL A 26 22.41 4.26 -0.36
CA VAL A 26 21.93 3.53 -1.52
C VAL A 26 21.53 2.10 -1.13
N CYS A 27 20.33 1.72 -1.52
CA CYS A 27 19.71 0.42 -1.27
C CYS A 27 19.58 -0.31 -2.60
N THR A 28 20.37 -1.36 -2.80
CA THR A 28 20.38 -2.14 -4.03
C THR A 28 19.21 -3.11 -4.13
N ASP A 29 18.70 -3.57 -2.99
CA ASP A 29 17.53 -4.45 -2.91
C ASP A 29 16.65 -4.03 -1.73
N PRO A 30 15.51 -3.35 -1.99
CA PRO A 30 14.64 -2.88 -0.94
C PRO A 30 13.75 -3.99 -0.34
N LYS A 31 13.82 -5.22 -0.87
CA LYS A 31 13.07 -6.38 -0.37
C LYS A 31 13.78 -7.10 0.77
N ILE A 32 15.00 -6.69 1.10
CA ILE A 32 15.84 -7.28 2.16
C ILE A 32 16.11 -6.22 3.23
N VAL A 33 16.00 -6.62 4.50
CA VAL A 33 16.41 -5.82 5.66
C VAL A 33 17.83 -6.21 6.06
N ARG A 34 18.70 -5.21 6.23
CA ARG A 34 20.06 -5.39 6.75
C ARG A 34 20.13 -4.94 8.20
N GLU A 35 21.15 -5.41 8.92
CA GLU A 35 21.35 -5.09 10.34
C GLU A 35 21.47 -3.57 10.62
N THR A 36 21.99 -2.80 9.66
CA THR A 36 22.15 -1.35 9.76
C THR A 36 20.91 -0.55 9.37
N ASP A 37 19.89 -1.21 8.82
CA ASP A 37 18.66 -0.54 8.38
C ASP A 37 17.83 -0.12 9.60
N PHE A 38 17.24 1.09 9.51
CA PHE A 38 16.21 1.48 10.45
C PHE A 38 14.97 0.62 10.22
N THR A 39 14.50 -0.06 11.27
CA THR A 39 13.21 -0.75 11.29
C THR A 39 12.40 -0.31 12.50
N THR A 40 11.07 -0.31 12.36
CA THR A 40 10.18 0.00 13.49
C THR A 40 8.87 -0.77 13.37
N LYS A 41 8.24 -1.09 14.51
CA LYS A 41 6.84 -1.58 14.56
C LYS A 41 5.85 -0.43 14.82
N ASP A 42 6.35 0.76 15.11
CA ASP A 42 5.54 1.94 15.40
C ASP A 42 5.27 2.74 14.12
N LYS A 43 4.02 2.69 13.67
CA LYS A 43 3.55 3.44 12.49
C LYS A 43 3.70 4.95 12.64
N GLN A 44 3.62 5.48 13.86
CA GLN A 44 3.72 6.93 14.07
C GLN A 44 5.13 7.42 13.75
N GLN A 45 6.16 6.63 14.04
CA GLN A 45 7.53 6.97 13.67
C GLN A 45 7.70 7.10 12.15
N ILE A 46 7.02 6.27 11.36
CA ILE A 46 7.05 6.39 9.89
C ILE A 46 6.41 7.70 9.42
N PHE A 47 5.32 8.15 10.05
CA PHE A 47 4.72 9.46 9.75
C PHE A 47 5.59 10.63 10.19
N ASP A 48 6.21 10.54 11.37
CA ASP A 48 7.06 11.57 11.92
C ASP A 48 8.33 11.75 11.08
N LEU A 49 8.93 10.64 10.62
CA LEU A 49 10.06 10.66 9.69
C LEU A 49 9.70 11.31 8.36
N GLN A 50 8.56 10.95 7.77
CA GLN A 50 8.12 11.57 6.52
C GLN A 50 7.84 13.08 6.65
N THR A 51 7.43 13.52 7.84
CA THR A 51 7.17 14.93 8.15
C THR A 51 8.47 15.71 8.39
N SER A 52 9.42 15.12 9.11
CA SER A 52 10.70 15.76 9.46
C SER A 52 11.76 15.69 8.35
N ASN A 53 11.63 14.78 7.38
CA ASN A 53 12.61 14.57 6.30
C ASN A 53 12.13 15.07 4.93
N ARG A 54 11.30 16.12 4.90
CA ARG A 54 10.78 16.70 3.65
C ARG A 54 11.84 17.34 2.76
N GLU A 55 12.97 17.76 3.34
CA GLU A 55 14.12 18.26 2.62
C GLU A 55 15.36 17.48 3.09
N LEU A 56 16.12 16.92 2.15
CA LEU A 56 17.29 16.10 2.45
C LEU A 56 18.48 16.47 1.60
N THR A 57 19.66 16.44 2.21
CA THR A 57 20.93 16.59 1.50
C THR A 57 21.55 15.22 1.28
N ILE A 58 21.59 14.77 0.03
CA ILE A 58 22.24 13.52 -0.39
C ILE A 58 23.39 13.88 -1.33
N ASN A 59 24.60 13.44 -1.00
CA ASN A 59 25.83 13.74 -1.76
C ASN A 59 26.02 15.25 -2.05
N GLY A 60 25.66 16.11 -1.08
CA GLY A 60 25.80 17.56 -1.20
C GLY A 60 24.73 18.26 -2.03
N LYS A 61 23.73 17.54 -2.55
CA LYS A 61 22.59 18.11 -3.26
C LYS A 61 21.33 18.03 -2.40
N VAL A 62 20.57 19.12 -2.38
CA VAL A 62 19.31 19.24 -1.65
C VAL A 62 18.15 18.73 -2.52
N TYR A 63 17.32 17.86 -1.94
CA TYR A 63 16.14 17.28 -2.55
C TYR A 63 14.90 17.56 -1.70
N ILE A 64 13.75 17.68 -2.35
CA ILE A 64 12.43 17.69 -1.72
C ILE A 64 11.84 16.28 -1.81
N VAL A 65 11.31 15.77 -0.71
CA VAL A 65 10.73 14.43 -0.65
C VAL A 65 9.21 14.49 -0.58
N ASN A 66 8.56 13.94 -1.59
CA ASN A 66 7.11 13.87 -1.73
C ASN A 66 6.60 12.48 -1.32
N SER A 67 5.30 12.33 -1.03
CA SER A 67 4.73 11.03 -0.66
C SER A 67 4.57 10.06 -1.82
N THR A 68 4.27 10.58 -3.02
CA THR A 68 3.99 9.78 -4.21
C THR A 68 4.43 10.55 -5.45
N ALA A 69 4.67 9.82 -6.53
CA ALA A 69 4.75 10.41 -7.85
C ALA A 69 3.43 11.15 -8.16
N GLY A 70 3.50 12.38 -8.66
CA GLY A 70 2.33 13.19 -8.97
C GLY A 70 2.66 14.38 -9.87
N ASP A 71 1.62 15.11 -10.28
CA ASP A 71 1.77 16.29 -11.12
C ASP A 71 2.60 17.37 -10.41
N GLY A 72 3.68 17.82 -11.06
CA GLY A 72 4.55 18.88 -10.54
C GLY A 72 5.88 18.41 -9.94
N ILE A 73 6.22 17.13 -10.06
CA ILE A 73 7.55 16.63 -9.67
C ILE A 73 8.63 17.11 -10.66
N SER A 74 9.64 17.77 -10.13
CA SER A 74 10.83 18.17 -10.86
C SER A 74 11.84 17.03 -10.94
N MET A 75 12.23 16.64 -12.16
CA MET A 75 13.16 15.53 -12.43
C MET A 75 14.46 15.59 -11.63
N ASP A 76 14.93 16.79 -11.33
CA ASP A 76 16.26 16.98 -10.72
C ASP A 76 16.23 17.24 -9.22
N LYS A 77 15.06 17.49 -8.62
CA LYS A 77 14.99 17.97 -7.22
C LYS A 77 14.07 17.15 -6.34
N ASP A 78 13.22 16.32 -6.93
CA ASP A 78 12.16 15.67 -6.19
C ASP A 78 12.39 14.17 -6.09
N LEU A 79 12.29 13.67 -4.87
CA LEU A 79 12.29 12.25 -4.55
C LEU A 79 10.93 11.85 -3.98
N CYS A 80 10.65 10.56 -3.94
CA CYS A 80 9.40 10.03 -3.36
C CYS A 80 9.70 9.11 -2.18
N TYR A 81 8.89 9.17 -1.13
CA TYR A 81 8.90 8.13 -0.11
C TYR A 81 8.45 6.79 -0.70
N ALA A 82 8.97 5.72 -0.13
CA ALA A 82 8.52 4.36 -0.34
C ALA A 82 8.59 3.62 1.00
N VAL A 83 7.48 3.05 1.46
CA VAL A 83 7.47 2.28 2.71
C VAL A 83 7.47 0.79 2.37
N TYR A 84 8.22 0.02 3.16
CA TYR A 84 8.32 -1.42 3.02
C TYR A 84 7.94 -2.12 4.33
N GLY A 85 7.12 -3.16 4.27
CA GLY A 85 6.62 -3.95 5.38
C GLY A 85 7.13 -5.39 5.38
N PHE A 86 7.59 -5.87 6.53
CA PHE A 86 8.19 -7.19 6.72
C PHE A 86 7.45 -7.95 7.83
N TYR A 87 6.79 -9.05 7.47
CA TYR A 87 6.12 -9.89 8.47
C TYR A 87 7.07 -10.95 9.03
N ASP A 88 7.10 -11.04 10.35
CA ASP A 88 7.82 -12.09 11.10
C ASP A 88 7.24 -13.49 10.80
N GLN A 89 5.93 -13.57 10.54
CA GLN A 89 5.19 -14.79 10.22
C GLN A 89 4.33 -14.58 9.00
N TYR A 90 4.01 -15.65 8.26
CA TYR A 90 3.11 -15.54 7.12
C TYR A 90 1.74 -15.02 7.58
N PRO A 91 1.27 -13.86 7.08
CA PRO A 91 0.02 -13.26 7.54
C PRO A 91 -1.22 -13.99 7.01
N SER A 92 -2.38 -13.72 7.59
CA SER A 92 -3.67 -14.17 7.05
C SER A 92 -3.88 -13.65 5.61
N SER A 93 -4.75 -14.32 4.86
CA SER A 93 -5.19 -13.81 3.56
C SER A 93 -6.43 -12.93 3.73
N PRO A 94 -6.63 -11.94 2.84
CA PRO A 94 -7.89 -11.22 2.75
C PRO A 94 -9.11 -12.14 2.56
N ASP A 95 -10.25 -11.76 3.14
CA ASP A 95 -11.48 -12.54 3.11
C ASP A 95 -12.59 -11.80 2.34
N ILE A 96 -13.15 -12.47 1.33
CA ILE A 96 -14.23 -11.94 0.50
C ILE A 96 -15.52 -11.74 1.29
N GLN A 97 -15.81 -12.57 2.30
CA GLN A 97 -16.99 -12.38 3.15
C GLN A 97 -16.84 -11.14 4.03
N GLN A 98 -15.62 -10.88 4.51
CA GLN A 98 -15.29 -9.66 5.23
C GLN A 98 -15.42 -8.42 4.33
N LEU A 99 -14.96 -8.47 3.07
CA LEU A 99 -15.18 -7.39 2.10
C LEU A 99 -16.66 -7.16 1.82
N LYS A 100 -17.43 -8.24 1.57
CA LYS A 100 -18.88 -8.18 1.37
C LYS A 100 -19.57 -7.47 2.53
N ALA A 101 -19.19 -7.81 3.77
CA ALA A 101 -19.73 -7.18 4.96
C ALA A 101 -19.37 -5.69 5.04
N VAL A 102 -18.15 -5.30 4.66
CA VAL A 102 -17.73 -3.88 4.60
C VAL A 102 -18.57 -3.09 3.61
N LEU A 103 -18.76 -3.59 2.39
CA LEU A 103 -19.52 -2.88 1.35
C LEU A 103 -21.01 -2.78 1.70
N LEU A 104 -21.63 -3.86 2.22
CA LEU A 104 -23.05 -3.87 2.56
C LEU A 104 -23.40 -2.99 3.77
N ASN A 105 -22.46 -2.78 4.69
CA ASN A 105 -22.67 -2.02 5.92
C ASN A 105 -22.01 -0.63 5.89
N GLY A 106 -21.43 -0.23 4.76
CA GLY A 106 -20.79 1.07 4.62
C GLY A 106 -21.80 2.23 4.58
N ASN A 107 -21.31 3.44 4.88
CA ASN A 107 -22.12 4.65 4.84
C ASN A 107 -22.04 5.33 3.47
N ASP A 108 -23.02 5.12 2.61
CA ASP A 108 -23.08 5.70 1.26
C ASP A 108 -23.40 7.22 1.25
N GLN A 109 -23.59 7.86 2.40
CA GLN A 109 -23.87 9.30 2.49
C GLN A 109 -22.60 10.17 2.48
N ILE A 110 -21.42 9.56 2.45
CA ILE A 110 -20.14 10.26 2.46
C ILE A 110 -19.23 9.73 1.36
N HIS A 111 -18.20 10.49 1.02
CA HIS A 111 -17.15 10.04 0.12
C HIS A 111 -16.24 9.05 0.86
N ASN A 112 -16.29 7.78 0.46
CA ASN A 112 -15.49 6.74 1.10
C ASN A 112 -14.42 6.24 0.15
N THR A 113 -13.33 5.76 0.70
CA THR A 113 -12.32 4.99 -0.02
C THR A 113 -12.29 3.58 0.55
N LEU A 114 -12.38 2.57 -0.33
CA LEU A 114 -12.05 1.20 0.06
C LEU A 114 -10.54 1.10 0.19
N ILE A 115 -10.09 0.43 1.24
CA ILE A 115 -8.68 0.09 1.42
C ILE A 115 -8.55 -1.37 1.85
N LEU A 116 -7.41 -1.98 1.53
CA LEU A 116 -6.94 -3.19 2.17
C LEU A 116 -5.79 -2.82 3.11
N ARG A 117 -5.89 -3.18 4.39
CA ARG A 117 -4.84 -2.93 5.38
C ARG A 117 -3.92 -4.13 5.57
N THR A 118 -2.78 -3.87 6.22
CA THR A 118 -1.72 -4.85 6.53
C THR A 118 -2.11 -5.89 7.59
N ASP A 119 -3.31 -5.79 8.16
CA ASP A 119 -3.92 -6.86 8.96
C ASP A 119 -4.82 -7.78 8.12
N SER A 120 -4.70 -7.71 6.79
CA SER A 120 -5.44 -8.51 5.81
C SER A 120 -6.93 -8.17 5.72
N LYS A 121 -7.38 -7.05 6.29
CA LYS A 121 -8.81 -6.68 6.28
C LYS A 121 -9.09 -5.47 5.40
N PHE A 122 -10.26 -5.50 4.77
CA PHE A 122 -10.80 -4.38 4.04
C PHE A 122 -11.49 -3.38 4.98
N TYR A 123 -11.42 -2.10 4.64
CA TYR A 123 -12.06 -1.01 5.38
C TYR A 123 -12.62 0.01 4.41
N LEU A 124 -13.73 0.66 4.80
CA LEU A 124 -14.19 1.89 4.19
C LEU A 124 -13.83 3.04 5.12
N GLU A 125 -13.11 4.02 4.60
CA GLU A 125 -12.71 5.21 5.35
C GLU A 125 -13.07 6.48 4.58
N PRO A 126 -13.46 7.57 5.27
CA PRO A 126 -13.70 8.84 4.61
C PRO A 126 -12.43 9.32 3.89
N ILE A 127 -12.57 9.87 2.68
CA ILE A 127 -11.42 10.35 1.90
C ILE A 127 -10.61 11.44 2.65
N GLU A 128 -11.24 12.17 3.57
CA GLU A 128 -10.62 13.20 4.39
C GLU A 128 -9.73 12.64 5.51
N SER A 129 -9.87 11.36 5.84
CA SER A 129 -9.08 10.70 6.89
C SER A 129 -7.63 10.41 6.46
N PHE A 130 -7.36 10.40 5.16
CA PHE A 130 -6.03 10.10 4.64
C PHE A 130 -5.11 11.33 4.77
N PRO A 131 -3.95 11.19 5.43
CA PRO A 131 -3.01 12.29 5.56
C PRO A 131 -2.51 12.71 4.17
N ARG A 132 -2.85 13.94 3.77
CA ARG A 132 -2.38 14.50 2.51
C ARG A 132 -0.85 14.51 2.54
N LYS A 133 -0.25 13.95 1.48
CA LYS A 133 1.21 13.92 1.28
C LYS A 133 1.99 13.04 2.26
N LEU A 134 1.40 11.98 2.81
CA LEU A 134 2.13 10.95 3.57
C LEU A 134 1.71 9.55 3.14
N MET A 135 2.66 8.62 3.07
CA MET A 135 2.38 7.20 2.94
C MET A 135 2.00 6.62 4.31
N ASN A 136 0.76 6.19 4.44
CA ASN A 136 0.28 5.40 5.56
C ASN A 136 0.84 3.97 5.52
N PRO A 137 1.63 3.55 6.52
CA PRO A 137 2.24 2.22 6.55
C PRO A 137 1.24 1.09 6.83
N GLU A 138 0.00 1.40 7.19
CA GLU A 138 -1.03 0.38 7.43
C GLU A 138 -1.76 -0.06 6.17
N ILE A 139 -1.64 0.69 5.07
CA ILE A 139 -2.40 0.47 3.84
C ILE A 139 -1.58 -0.38 2.88
N VAL A 140 -2.16 -1.47 2.39
CA VAL A 140 -1.59 -2.27 1.30
C VAL A 140 -1.97 -1.64 -0.03
N VAL A 141 -3.28 -1.45 -0.26
CA VAL A 141 -3.82 -0.77 -1.42
C VAL A 141 -4.94 0.17 -1.00
N GLN A 142 -4.94 1.36 -1.60
CA GLN A 142 -6.00 2.35 -1.54
C GLN A 142 -6.67 2.42 -2.92
N PHE A 143 -7.96 2.11 -2.98
CA PHE A 143 -8.74 2.22 -4.21
C PHE A 143 -9.15 3.68 -4.47
N GLU A 144 -9.64 3.98 -5.68
CA GLU A 144 -10.33 5.24 -5.95
C GLU A 144 -11.54 5.42 -4.99
N GLY A 145 -11.83 6.68 -4.65
CA GLY A 145 -12.93 7.02 -3.76
C GLY A 145 -14.30 6.83 -4.44
N PHE A 146 -15.25 6.26 -3.70
CA PHE A 146 -16.66 6.26 -4.04
C PHE A 146 -17.29 7.61 -3.69
N HIS A 147 -17.99 8.20 -4.65
CA HIS A 147 -18.86 9.34 -4.41
C HIS A 147 -20.05 8.95 -3.53
N ALA A 148 -20.54 9.91 -2.75
CA ALA A 148 -21.74 9.72 -1.96
C ALA A 148 -22.93 9.45 -2.89
N GLU A 149 -23.81 8.55 -2.46
CA GLU A 149 -25.07 8.21 -3.13
C GLU A 149 -24.91 7.62 -4.53
N ASN A 150 -23.71 7.10 -4.87
CA ASN A 150 -23.48 6.44 -6.14
C ASN A 150 -24.07 5.01 -6.17
N GLY A 151 -24.55 4.50 -5.03
CA GLY A 151 -25.20 3.20 -4.91
C GLY A 151 -24.24 2.00 -4.89
N PHE A 152 -22.92 2.22 -4.88
CA PHE A 152 -21.92 1.14 -4.82
C PHE A 152 -21.72 0.59 -3.40
N ILE A 153 -21.96 1.42 -2.40
CA ILE A 153 -21.94 1.06 -0.99
C ILE A 153 -23.39 0.83 -0.56
N ASN A 154 -23.65 -0.05 0.41
CA ASN A 154 -24.97 -0.44 0.91
C ASN A 154 -25.74 -1.43 0.01
N LYS A 155 -27.06 -1.56 0.23
CA LYS A 155 -27.97 -2.52 -0.43
C LYS A 155 -28.68 -1.94 -1.69
N GLY A 156 -28.24 -0.79 -2.20
CA GLY A 156 -28.88 -0.07 -3.29
C GLY A 156 -28.60 -0.63 -4.69
N MET A 157 -27.49 -1.37 -4.84
CA MET A 157 -27.10 -2.01 -6.09
C MET A 157 -27.90 -3.30 -6.36
N ASN A 158 -28.14 -3.61 -7.63
CA ASN A 158 -28.67 -4.94 -7.99
C ASN A 158 -27.64 -6.05 -7.65
N GLU A 159 -28.13 -7.27 -7.43
CA GLU A 159 -27.29 -8.36 -6.92
C GLU A 159 -26.17 -8.77 -7.90
N SER A 160 -26.42 -8.71 -9.21
CA SER A 160 -25.43 -9.07 -10.23
C SER A 160 -24.26 -8.09 -10.26
N ASP A 161 -24.55 -6.79 -10.28
CA ASP A 161 -23.53 -5.74 -10.32
C ASP A 161 -22.76 -5.71 -8.99
N PHE A 162 -23.46 -5.93 -7.88
CA PHE A 162 -22.81 -6.02 -6.57
C PHE A 162 -21.82 -7.19 -6.52
N THR A 163 -22.22 -8.36 -7.02
CA THR A 163 -21.36 -9.55 -7.05
C THR A 163 -20.15 -9.33 -7.95
N LEU A 164 -20.35 -8.77 -9.14
CA LEU A 164 -19.26 -8.47 -10.07
C LEU A 164 -18.24 -7.49 -9.47
N ASN A 165 -18.73 -6.42 -8.82
CA ASN A 165 -17.88 -5.43 -8.16
C ASN A 165 -17.14 -6.04 -6.97
N LEU A 166 -17.83 -6.84 -6.14
CA LEU A 166 -17.24 -7.53 -5.00
C LEU A 166 -16.07 -8.43 -5.43
N GLU A 167 -16.28 -9.27 -6.45
CA GLU A 167 -15.24 -10.14 -7.01
C GLU A 167 -14.05 -9.35 -7.56
N THR A 168 -14.35 -8.23 -8.23
CA THR A 168 -13.35 -7.37 -8.87
C THR A 168 -12.47 -6.65 -7.84
N TYR A 169 -13.05 -6.06 -6.79
CA TYR A 169 -12.30 -5.49 -5.68
C TYR A 169 -11.51 -6.56 -4.91
N PHE A 170 -12.10 -7.74 -4.70
CA PHE A 170 -11.44 -8.82 -4.02
C PHE A 170 -10.20 -9.31 -4.79
N ARG A 171 -10.34 -9.57 -6.10
CA ARG A 171 -9.23 -9.97 -6.97
C ARG A 171 -8.12 -8.94 -6.98
N THR A 172 -8.45 -7.66 -7.15
CA THR A 172 -7.47 -6.58 -7.13
C THR A 172 -6.75 -6.51 -5.79
N GLY A 173 -7.49 -6.55 -4.68
CA GLY A 173 -6.93 -6.57 -3.32
C GLY A 173 -6.01 -7.76 -3.09
N MET A 174 -6.38 -8.95 -3.58
CA MET A 174 -5.56 -10.16 -3.53
C MET A 174 -4.28 -10.04 -4.38
N SER A 175 -4.35 -9.38 -5.54
CA SER A 175 -3.19 -9.11 -6.39
C SER A 175 -2.17 -8.20 -5.67
N TYR A 176 -2.63 -7.10 -5.07
CA TYR A 176 -1.77 -6.22 -4.28
C TYR A 176 -1.28 -6.88 -2.99
N TRP A 177 -2.09 -7.73 -2.35
CA TRP A 177 -1.65 -8.54 -1.22
C TRP A 177 -0.49 -9.47 -1.60
N LYS A 178 -0.60 -10.17 -2.74
CA LYS A 178 0.49 -10.96 -3.31
C LYS A 178 1.72 -10.09 -3.58
N SER A 179 1.54 -8.92 -4.19
CA SER A 179 2.63 -7.97 -4.46
C SER A 179 3.35 -7.55 -3.18
N LEU A 180 2.62 -7.21 -2.11
CA LEU A 180 3.19 -6.92 -0.80
C LEU A 180 4.04 -8.08 -0.30
N LEU A 181 3.54 -9.32 -0.33
CA LEU A 181 4.29 -10.45 0.19
C LEU A 181 5.58 -10.73 -0.61
N LEU A 182 5.59 -10.45 -1.91
CA LEU A 182 6.75 -10.63 -2.79
C LEU A 182 7.74 -9.46 -2.75
N ASN A 183 7.24 -8.23 -2.79
CA ASN A 183 8.01 -7.02 -3.01
C ASN A 183 8.22 -6.19 -1.74
N LYS A 184 7.48 -6.51 -0.66
CA LYS A 184 7.48 -5.81 0.63
C LYS A 184 6.97 -4.37 0.57
N TYR A 185 6.76 -3.82 -0.62
CA TYR A 185 6.23 -2.47 -0.81
C TYR A 185 4.77 -2.39 -0.36
N ILE A 186 4.42 -1.29 0.29
CA ILE A 186 3.07 -1.00 0.79
C ILE A 186 2.57 0.35 0.26
N HIS A 187 1.27 0.57 0.41
CA HIS A 187 0.55 1.77 0.02
C HIS A 187 0.54 1.99 -1.49
N GLU A 188 0.05 0.97 -2.18
CA GLU A 188 -0.30 1.06 -3.59
C GLU A 188 -1.59 1.85 -3.77
N LYS A 189 -1.74 2.49 -4.92
CA LYS A 189 -2.97 3.16 -5.33
C LYS A 189 -3.54 2.47 -6.56
N SER A 190 -4.84 2.24 -6.57
CA SER A 190 -5.54 1.59 -7.68
C SER A 190 -6.69 2.50 -8.10
N ASP A 191 -6.53 3.17 -9.25
CA ASP A 191 -7.58 4.01 -9.83
C ASP A 191 -8.72 3.15 -10.37
N TYR A 192 -8.38 1.97 -10.91
CA TYR A 192 -9.35 1.00 -11.40
C TYR A 192 -9.02 -0.37 -10.83
N PRO A 193 -10.02 -1.14 -10.40
CA PRO A 193 -9.83 -2.55 -10.15
C PRO A 193 -9.30 -3.27 -11.39
N GLU A 194 -8.31 -4.15 -11.21
CA GLU A 194 -7.63 -4.84 -12.29
C GLU A 194 -8.06 -6.31 -12.38
N GLY A 195 -7.89 -6.88 -13.57
CA GLY A 195 -7.94 -8.32 -13.82
C GLY A 195 -9.19 -8.83 -14.53
N GLU A 196 -9.03 -9.94 -15.26
CA GLU A 196 -10.04 -10.53 -16.16
C GLU A 196 -10.44 -11.95 -15.69
N GLY A 197 -11.36 -12.02 -14.73
CA GLY A 197 -12.07 -13.27 -14.40
C GLY A 197 -11.49 -14.10 -13.25
N ILE A 198 -11.88 -15.39 -13.21
CA ILE A 198 -11.63 -16.31 -12.09
C ILE A 198 -10.25 -16.99 -12.17
N ASP A 199 -9.71 -17.19 -13.38
CA ASP A 199 -8.43 -17.86 -13.59
C ASP A 199 -7.28 -17.08 -12.95
N GLU A 200 -7.32 -15.76 -13.04
CA GLU A 200 -6.33 -14.90 -12.38
C GLU A 200 -6.38 -15.00 -10.85
N LEU A 201 -7.57 -15.19 -10.27
CA LEU A 201 -7.69 -15.38 -8.83
C LEU A 201 -7.09 -16.73 -8.41
N LEU A 202 -7.24 -17.79 -9.22
CA LEU A 202 -6.59 -19.08 -8.99
C LEU A 202 -5.07 -18.96 -9.07
N ASP A 203 -4.54 -18.27 -10.08
CA ASP A 203 -3.10 -17.99 -10.21
C ASP A 203 -2.55 -17.21 -9.00
N ILE A 204 -3.32 -16.26 -8.47
CA ILE A 204 -2.97 -15.54 -7.25
C ILE A 204 -2.91 -16.48 -6.04
N TYR A 205 -3.89 -17.38 -5.88
CA TYR A 205 -3.89 -18.35 -4.79
C TYR A 205 -2.72 -19.32 -4.86
N ASP A 206 -2.39 -19.82 -6.05
CA ASP A 206 -1.24 -20.71 -6.26
C ASP A 206 0.06 -20.01 -5.93
N ALA A 207 0.23 -18.76 -6.37
CA ALA A 207 1.40 -17.95 -6.02
C ALA A 207 1.49 -17.72 -4.49
N LEU A 208 0.38 -17.40 -3.83
CA LEU A 208 0.33 -17.22 -2.38
C LEU A 208 0.67 -18.51 -1.61
N ALA A 209 0.24 -19.66 -2.11
CA ALA A 209 0.58 -20.97 -1.54
C ALA A 209 2.08 -21.26 -1.68
N ILE A 210 2.68 -20.96 -2.83
CA ILE A 210 4.13 -21.08 -3.04
C ILE A 210 4.90 -20.17 -2.08
N ILE A 211 4.47 -18.90 -1.95
CA ILE A 211 5.09 -17.95 -1.01
C ILE A 211 5.00 -18.48 0.42
N LYS A 212 3.84 -19.00 0.84
CA LYS A 212 3.63 -19.56 2.17
C LYS A 212 4.54 -20.75 2.46
N ASN A 213 4.67 -21.67 1.51
CA ASN A 213 5.48 -22.89 1.67
C ASN A 213 6.99 -22.62 1.75
N ASN A 214 7.42 -21.43 1.31
CA ASN A 214 8.80 -20.96 1.36
C ASN A 214 9.03 -19.88 2.42
N TRP A 215 8.03 -19.55 3.26
CA TRP A 215 8.15 -18.47 4.23
C TRP A 215 9.14 -18.83 5.35
N GLY A 216 10.22 -18.06 5.46
CA GLY A 216 11.25 -18.25 6.50
C GLY A 216 12.24 -19.40 6.24
N LYS A 217 12.27 -19.96 5.02
CA LYS A 217 13.37 -20.81 4.55
C LYS A 217 14.42 -19.96 3.85
#